data_AF-A0A831SHD3-F1
#
_entry.id   AF-A0A831SHD3-F1
#
_cell.length_a   1.000
_cell.length_b   1.000
_cell.length_c   1.000
_cell.angle_alpha   90.00
_cell.angle_beta   90.00
_cell.angle_gamma   90.00
#
_symmetry.space_group_name_H-M   'P 1'
#
loop_
_entity.id
_entity.type
_entity.pdbx_description
1 polymer ?
#
loop_
_entity_poly.entity_id
_entity_poly.type
_entity_poly.pdbx_seq_one_letter_code
_entity_poly.pdbx_strand_id
1 'polypeptide(L)' 'MEEGFILSNKFRRAVFTEIVAGEHDVDRISKKHHIPLAIAEKTIKELVGAGVVKEENNRYTLTPDGEKVADKIRNQEL' A
#
# COMPACT_ATOMS: atom_id res chain seq x y z
N MET A 1 11.31 10.28 0.40
CA MET A 1 10.91 10.58 -1.00
C MET A 1 9.70 9.71 -1.41
N GLU A 2 9.49 8.62 -0.69
CA GLU A 2 8.51 7.54 -0.86
C GLU A 2 7.16 7.88 -0.20
N GLU A 3 7.16 8.60 0.94
CA GLU A 3 5.94 9.15 1.55
C GLU A 3 5.15 10.04 0.58
N GLY A 4 5.84 11.00 -0.03
CA GLY A 4 5.22 11.90 -1.02
C GLY A 4 4.69 11.13 -2.23
N PHE A 5 5.36 10.07 -2.64
CA PHE A 5 4.85 9.14 -3.64
C PHE A 5 3.54 8.50 -3.17
N ILE A 6 3.49 7.88 -1.98
CA ILE A 6 2.26 7.22 -1.48
C ILE A 6 1.11 8.23 -1.31
N LEU A 7 1.36 9.37 -0.65
CA LEU A 7 0.33 10.34 -0.28
C LEU A 7 -0.21 11.15 -1.46
N SER A 8 0.58 11.34 -2.52
CA SER A 8 0.15 12.08 -3.72
C SER A 8 -0.89 11.38 -4.59
N ASN A 9 -1.21 10.11 -4.32
CA ASN A 9 -2.22 9.36 -5.05
C ASN A 9 -3.18 8.65 -4.08
N LYS A 10 -4.47 8.97 -4.18
CA LYS A 10 -5.52 8.41 -3.31
C LYS A 10 -5.57 6.88 -3.32
N PHE A 11 -5.28 6.24 -4.45
CA PHE A 11 -5.27 4.77 -4.56
C PHE A 11 -4.06 4.18 -3.86
N ARG A 12 -2.87 4.77 -4.05
CA ARG A 12 -1.66 4.34 -3.31
C ARG A 12 -1.86 4.48 -1.81
N ARG A 13 -2.39 5.61 -1.35
CA ARG A 13 -2.72 5.81 0.07
C ARG A 13 -3.71 4.76 0.59
N ALA A 14 -4.82 4.53 -0.12
CA ALA A 14 -5.82 3.54 0.29
C ALA A 14 -5.24 2.12 0.37
N VAL A 15 -4.58 1.66 -0.70
CA VAL A 15 -3.98 0.32 -0.76
C VAL A 15 -2.90 0.17 0.32
N PHE A 16 -1.99 1.13 0.43
CA PHE A 16 -0.91 1.07 1.42
C PHE A 16 -1.44 1.05 2.86
N THR A 17 -2.47 1.84 3.16
CA THR A 17 -3.09 1.86 4.51
C THR A 17 -3.68 0.52 4.89
N GLU A 18 -4.30 -0.20 3.96
CA GLU A 18 -4.82 -1.54 4.21
C GLU A 18 -3.71 -2.57 4.45
N ILE A 19 -2.60 -2.48 3.71
CA ILE A 19 -1.43 -3.33 3.96
C ILE A 19 -0.85 -3.06 5.35
N VAL A 20 -0.76 -1.78 5.76
CA VAL A 20 -0.34 -1.39 7.12
C VAL A 20 -1.30 -1.94 8.19
N ALA A 21 -2.60 -2.02 7.88
CA ALA A 21 -3.61 -2.58 8.76
C ALA A 21 -3.62 -4.12 8.81
N GLY A 22 -2.77 -4.80 8.03
CA GLY A 22 -2.64 -6.25 8.02
C GLY A 22 -3.53 -6.97 7.00
N GLU A 23 -4.16 -6.25 6.07
CA GLU A 23 -4.73 -6.89 4.89
C GLU A 23 -3.62 -7.25 3.91
N HIS A 24 -3.67 -8.45 3.33
CA HIS A 24 -2.62 -8.96 2.46
C HIS A 24 -3.13 -9.33 1.07
N ASP A 25 -4.45 -9.25 0.87
CA ASP A 25 -5.14 -9.65 -0.35
C ASP A 25 -5.66 -8.41 -1.11
N VAL A 26 -5.12 -8.17 -2.30
CA VAL A 26 -5.49 -7.03 -3.14
C VAL A 26 -6.95 -7.07 -3.61
N ASP A 27 -7.55 -8.26 -3.75
CA ASP A 27 -8.97 -8.40 -4.11
C ASP A 27 -9.87 -7.91 -2.98
N ARG A 28 -9.49 -8.20 -1.72
CA ARG A 28 -10.20 -7.68 -0.54
C ARG A 28 -10.08 -6.16 -0.43
N ILE A 29 -8.88 -5.62 -0.65
CA ILE A 29 -8.62 -4.17 -0.67
C ILE A 29 -9.48 -3.48 -1.74
N SER A 30 -9.48 -4.05 -2.96
CA SER A 30 -10.29 -3.57 -4.08
C SER A 30 -11.77 -3.47 -3.71
N LYS A 31 -12.34 -4.53 -3.14
CA LYS A 31 -13.75 -4.56 -2.71
C LYS A 31 -14.04 -3.57 -1.59
N LYS A 32 -13.18 -3.50 -0.57
CA LYS A 32 -13.36 -2.62 0.59
C LYS A 32 -13.36 -1.13 0.21
N HIS A 33 -12.48 -0.73 -0.71
CA HIS A 33 -12.33 0.66 -1.13
C HIS A 33 -13.10 1.00 -2.43
N HIS A 34 -13.89 0.06 -2.95
CA HIS A 34 -14.60 0.19 -4.23
C HIS A 34 -13.68 0.63 -5.39
N ILE A 35 -12.44 0.13 -5.38
CA ILE A 35 -11.44 0.39 -6.43
C ILE A 35 -11.59 -0.71 -7.48
N PRO A 36 -11.66 -0.41 -8.78
CA PRO A 36 -11.62 -1.46 -9.81
C PRO A 36 -10.38 -2.35 -9.63
N LEU A 37 -10.56 -3.69 -9.70
CA LEU A 37 -9.49 -4.64 -9.39
C LEU A 37 -8.20 -4.36 -10.15
N ALA A 38 -8.29 -4.11 -11.47
CA ALA A 38 -7.14 -3.77 -12.30
C ALA A 38 -6.37 -2.52 -11.82
N ILE A 39 -7.06 -1.54 -11.22
CA ILE A 39 -6.42 -0.35 -10.62
C ILE A 39 -5.74 -0.72 -9.31
N ALA A 40 -6.37 -1.55 -8.46
CA ALA A 40 -5.77 -2.01 -7.21
C ALA A 40 -4.52 -2.86 -7.48
N GLU A 41 -4.59 -3.78 -8.44
CA GLU A 41 -3.47 -4.60 -8.91
C GLU A 41 -2.33 -3.76 -9.48
N LYS A 42 -2.64 -2.77 -10.33
CA LYS A 42 -1.63 -1.83 -10.81
C LYS A 42 -0.98 -1.07 -9.65
N THR A 43 -1.79 -0.58 -8.73
CA THR A 43 -1.33 0.21 -7.57
C THR A 43 -0.43 -0.61 -6.66
N ILE A 44 -0.78 -1.86 -6.34
CA ILE A 44 0.06 -2.70 -5.49
C ILE A 44 1.39 -3.02 -6.17
N LYS A 45 1.40 -3.21 -7.51
CA LYS A 45 2.65 -3.39 -8.27
C LYS A 45 3.50 -2.12 -8.31
N GLU A 46 2.90 -0.94 -8.34
CA GLU A 46 3.63 0.34 -8.17
C GLU A 46 4.30 0.42 -6.79
N LEU A 47 3.61 0.00 -5.72
CA LEU A 47 4.16 -0.03 -4.36
C LEU A 47 5.28 -1.08 -4.21
N VAL A 48 5.15 -2.23 -4.89
CA VAL A 48 6.22 -3.24 -4.98
C VAL A 48 7.43 -2.68 -5.74
N GLY A 49 7.21 -2.02 -6.87
CA GLY A 49 8.27 -1.36 -7.65
C GLY A 49 8.97 -0.24 -6.89
N ALA A 50 8.26 0.45 -5.99
CA ALA A 50 8.83 1.45 -5.09
C ALA A 50 9.56 0.86 -3.87
N GLY A 51 9.56 -0.48 -3.69
CA GLY A 51 10.28 -1.16 -2.63
C GLY A 51 9.66 -1.04 -1.24
N VAL A 52 8.45 -0.49 -1.11
CA VAL A 52 7.74 -0.32 0.19
C VAL A 52 6.82 -1.50 0.51
N VAL A 53 6.45 -2.30 -0.49
CA VAL A 53 5.68 -3.53 -0.35
C VAL A 53 6.45 -4.66 -1.02
N LYS A 54 6.33 -5.87 -0.51
CA LYS A 54 6.79 -7.10 -1.16
C LYS A 54 5.63 -8.05 -1.41
N GLU A 55 5.79 -8.90 -2.42
CA GLU A 55 4.85 -9.95 -2.78
C GLU A 55 5.46 -11.32 -2.49
N GLU A 56 4.78 -12.12 -1.68
CA GLU A 56 5.18 -13.49 -1.34
C GLU A 56 3.92 -14.37 -1.34
N ASN A 57 3.93 -15.48 -2.06
CA ASN A 57 2.79 -16.42 -2.12
C ASN A 57 1.44 -15.75 -2.43
N ASN A 58 1.44 -14.80 -3.39
CA ASN A 58 0.25 -14.03 -3.79
C ASN A 58 -0.35 -13.17 -2.65
N ARG A 59 0.47 -12.81 -1.66
CA ARG A 59 0.15 -11.92 -0.54
C ARG A 59 1.10 -10.74 -0.52
N TYR A 60 0.59 -9.60 -0.07
CA TYR A 60 1.34 -8.36 -0.01
C TYR A 60 1.58 -7.90 1.43
N THR A 61 2.85 -7.61 1.75
CA THR A 61 3.27 -7.17 3.09
C THR A 61 4.26 -6.02 2.97
N LEU A 62 4.44 -5.24 4.03
CA LEU A 62 5.46 -4.20 4.06
C LEU A 62 6.88 -4.80 3.96
N THR A 63 7.78 -4.03 3.36
CA THR A 63 9.23 -4.22 3.52
C THR A 63 9.71 -3.46 4.76
N PRO A 64 10.96 -3.66 5.23
CA PRO A 64 11.53 -2.84 6.31
C PRO A 64 11.50 -1.34 6.01
N ASP A 65 11.59 -0.93 4.74
CA ASP A 65 11.48 0.48 4.35
C ASP A 65 10.01 0.94 4.30
N GLY A 66 9.09 0.05 3.91
CA GLY A 66 7.66 0.27 4.02
C GLY A 66 7.20 0.50 5.47
N GLU A 67 7.73 -0.24 6.43
CA GLU A 67 7.46 -0.05 7.86
C GLU A 67 7.89 1.34 8.33
N LYS A 68 9.11 1.79 7.99
CA LYS A 68 9.59 3.15 8.32
C LYS A 68 8.71 4.23 7.71
N VAL A 69 8.24 4.03 6.49
CA VAL A 69 7.32 4.96 5.82
C VAL A 69 5.96 4.99 6.50
N ALA A 70 5.43 3.83 6.90
CA ALA A 70 4.18 3.74 7.64
C ALA A 70 4.25 4.48 8.99
N ASP A 71 5.35 4.34 9.73
CA ASP A 71 5.55 5.04 10.99
C ASP A 71 5.58 6.56 10.81
N LYS A 72 6.25 7.05 9.75
CA LYS A 72 6.31 8.49 9.46
C LYS A 72 4.96 9.06 9.04
N ILE A 73 4.18 8.34 8.22
CA ILE A 73 2.82 8.74 7.85
C ILE A 73 1.93 8.81 9.10
N ARG A 74 2.01 7.80 9.99
CA ARG A 74 1.22 7.77 11.24
C ARG A 74 1.53 8.97 12.14
N ASN A 75 2.80 9.39 12.20
CA ASN A 75 3.24 10.54 13.01
C ASN A 75 2.90 11.90 12.39
N GLN A 76 2.54 11.97 11.10
CA GLN A 76 2.12 13.21 10.44
C GLN A 76 0.60 13.45 10.50
N GLU A 77 -0.19 12.41 10.80
CA GLU A 77 -1.65 12.50 10.96
C GLU A 77 -2.10 12.67 12.43
N LEU A 78 -1.15 12.89 13.36
CA LEU A 78 -1.38 13.18 14.78
C LEU A 78 -0.94 14.60 15.16
#